data_AF-A0A7K3DTJ2-F1
#
_entry.id   AF-A0A7K3DTJ2-F1
#
_cell.length_a   1.000
_cell.length_b   1.000
_cell.length_c   1.000
_cell.angle_alpha   90.00
_cell.angle_beta   90.00
_cell.angle_gamma   90.00
#
_symmetry.space_group_name_H-M   'P 1'
#
loop_
_entity.id
_entity.type
_entity.pdbx_description
1 polymer ?
#
loop_
_entity_poly.entity_id
_entity_poly.type
_entity_poly.pdbx_seq_one_letter_code
_entity_poly.pdbx_strand_id
1 'polypeptide(L)' 'LPAILDTLEALPQDRPVELDLSELHHLDHACRTALENWAARHSSADTEPVRLTAL' A
#
# COMPACT_ATOMS: atom_id res chain seq x y z
N LEU A 1 7.12 0.79 11.40
CA LEU A 1 7.02 -0.21 10.33
C LEU A 1 5.79 -1.11 10.50
N PRO A 2 5.65 -1.94 11.56
CA PRO A 2 4.46 -2.79 11.72
C PRO A 2 3.16 -1.99 11.75
N ALA A 3 3.12 -0.89 12.52
CA ALA A 3 1.91 -0.08 12.67
C ALA A 3 1.33 0.52 11.36
N ILE A 4 2.17 0.80 10.36
CA ILE A 4 1.66 1.30 9.06
C ILE A 4 0.96 0.16 8.32
N LEU A 5 1.55 -1.03 8.31
CA LEU A 5 0.96 -2.19 7.62
C LEU A 5 -0.34 -2.63 8.30
N ASP A 6 -0.38 -2.64 9.64
CA ASP A 6 -1.59 -2.91 10.41
C ASP A 6 -2.73 -1.94 10.05
N THR A 7 -2.40 -0.67 9.84
CA THR A 7 -3.38 0.36 9.45
C THR A 7 -3.89 0.13 8.03
N LEU A 8 -3.01 -0.29 7.11
CA LEU A 8 -3.38 -0.61 5.72
C LEU A 8 -4.21 -1.89 5.62
N GLU A 9 -3.90 -2.90 6.42
CA GLU A 9 -4.69 -4.15 6.47
C GLU A 9 -6.12 -3.91 6.98
N ALA A 10 -6.34 -2.90 7.81
CA ALA A 10 -7.68 -2.49 8.26
C ALA A 10 -8.51 -1.77 7.18
N LEU A 11 -7.92 -1.43 6.02
CA LEU A 11 -8.65 -0.74 4.96
C LEU A 11 -9.59 -1.70 4.20
N PRO A 12 -10.79 -1.23 3.79
CA PRO A 12 -11.69 -1.98 2.92
C PRO A 12 -11.05 -2.30 1.57
N GLN A 13 -11.27 -3.51 1.07
CA GLN A 13 -10.79 -4.01 -0.23
C GLN A 13 -11.74 -3.71 -1.40
N ASP A 14 -12.95 -3.21 -1.13
CA ASP A 14 -13.99 -2.95 -2.13
C ASP A 14 -13.87 -1.58 -2.81
N ARG A 15 -12.82 -0.83 -2.47
CA ARG A 15 -12.63 0.54 -2.94
C ARG A 15 -11.20 0.76 -3.42
N PRO A 16 -11.00 1.64 -4.41
CA PRO A 16 -9.67 2.02 -4.84
C PRO A 16 -8.92 2.68 -3.68
N VAL A 17 -7.67 2.28 -3.49
CA VAL A 17 -6.76 2.88 -2.50
C VAL A 17 -5.55 3.47 -3.22
N GLU A 18 -5.20 4.70 -2.87
CA GLU A 18 -3.98 5.36 -3.32
C GLU A 18 -3.07 5.59 -2.12
N LEU A 19 -1.83 5.14 -2.23
CA LEU A 19 -0.79 5.28 -1.23
C LEU A 19 0.23 6.30 -1.72
N ASP A 20 0.17 7.48 -1.13
CA ASP A 20 1.16 8.53 -1.34
C ASP A 20 2.33 8.34 -0.37
N LEU A 21 3.49 7.98 -0.94
CA LEU A 21 4.75 7.78 -0.24
C LEU A 21 5.74 8.92 -0.54
N SER A 22 5.32 9.97 -1.26
CA SER A 22 6.17 11.09 -1.67
C SER A 22 6.80 11.85 -0.50
N GLU A 23 6.12 11.90 0.64
CA GLU A 23 6.64 12.55 1.86
C GLU A 23 7.53 11.64 2.72
N LEU A 24 7.76 10.38 2.33
CA LEU A 24 8.62 9.46 3.08
C LEU A 24 10.09 9.63 2.70
N HIS A 25 10.89 10.21 3.62
CA HIS A 25 12.34 10.37 3.43
C HIS A 25 13.14 9.06 3.49
N HIS A 26 12.66 8.06 4.22
CA HIS A 26 13.33 6.77 4.38
C HIS A 26 12.34 5.62 4.28
N LEU A 27 12.28 5.03 3.09
CA LEU A 27 11.64 3.74 2.87
C LEU A 27 12.75 2.70 2.71
N ASP A 28 12.88 1.79 3.67
CA ASP A 28 13.79 0.68 3.52
C ASP A 28 13.21 -0.39 2.57
N HIS A 29 14.07 -1.29 2.11
CA HIS A 29 13.69 -2.30 1.14
C HIS A 29 12.58 -3.24 1.65
N ALA A 30 12.53 -3.53 2.95
CA ALA A 30 11.50 -4.41 3.51
C ALA A 30 10.13 -3.72 3.55
N CYS A 31 10.07 -2.42 3.91
CA CYS A 31 8.85 -1.61 3.78
C CYS A 31 8.28 -1.69 2.36
N ARG A 32 9.14 -1.45 1.36
CA ARG A 32 8.72 -1.42 -0.05
C ARG A 32 8.10 -2.76 -0.46
N THR A 33 8.80 -3.85 -0.20
CA THR A 33 8.32 -5.21 -0.51
C THR A 33 7.01 -5.54 0.22
N ALA A 34 6.84 -5.10 1.46
CA ALA A 34 5.59 -5.31 2.21
C ALA A 34 4.42 -4.54 1.58
N LEU A 35 4.63 -3.27 1.19
CA LEU A 35 3.62 -2.42 0.54
C LEU A 35 3.23 -2.95 -0.84
N GLU A 36 4.19 -3.39 -1.65
CA GLU A 36 3.93 -4.02 -2.95
C GLU A 36 3.10 -5.30 -2.79
N ASN A 37 3.44 -6.14 -1.82
CA ASN A 37 2.69 -7.36 -1.51
C ASN A 37 1.28 -7.07 -0.98
N TRP A 38 1.11 -6.00 -0.20
CA TRP A 38 -0.20 -5.55 0.26
C TRP A 38 -1.04 -5.01 -0.90
N ALA A 39 -0.48 -4.14 -1.74
CA ALA A 39 -1.13 -3.58 -2.92
C ALA A 39 -1.61 -4.67 -3.88
N ALA A 40 -0.81 -5.70 -4.11
CA ALA A 40 -1.19 -6.85 -4.93
C ALA A 40 -2.36 -7.67 -4.34
N ARG A 41 -2.47 -7.75 -3.01
CA ARG A 41 -3.57 -8.44 -2.31
C ARG A 41 -4.84 -7.61 -2.22
N HIS A 42 -4.71 -6.30 -2.04
CA HIS A 42 -5.82 -5.35 -1.96
C HIS A 42 -6.36 -4.95 -3.35
N SER A 43 -5.67 -5.34 -4.43
CA SER A 43 -6.20 -5.29 -5.79
C SER A 43 -7.03 -6.54 -6.06
N SER A 44 -8.35 -6.41 -6.08
CA SER A 44 -9.25 -7.47 -6.58
C SER A 44 -9.49 -7.32 -8.08
N ALA A 45 -9.89 -8.40 -8.77
CA ALA A 45 -10.21 -8.35 -10.20
C ALA A 45 -11.35 -7.37 -10.56
N ASP A 46 -12.17 -7.00 -9.56
CA ASP A 46 -13.30 -6.08 -9.67
C ASP A 46 -12.96 -4.64 -9.21
N THR A 47 -11.78 -4.43 -8.62
CA THR A 47 -11.38 -3.16 -8.00
C THR A 47 -10.12 -2.63 -8.64
N GLU A 48 -10.06 -1.33 -8.90
CA GLU A 48 -8.88 -0.70 -9.48
C GLU A 48 -7.62 -1.02 -8.65
N PRO A 49 -6.49 -1.34 -9.29
CA PRO A 49 -5.27 -1.68 -8.59
C PRO A 49 -4.79 -0.51 -7.74
N VAL A 50 -4.29 -0.83 -6.55
CA VAL A 50 -3.72 0.16 -5.62
C VAL A 50 -2.60 0.92 -6.30
N ARG A 51 -2.70 2.26 -6.31
CA ARG A 51 -1.64 3.13 -6.84
C ARG A 51 -0.65 3.48 -5.73
N LEU A 52 0.63 3.23 -5.98
CA LEU A 52 1.74 3.65 -5.11
C LEU A 52 2.45 4.83 -5.78
N THR A 53 2.41 5.99 -5.16
CA THR A 53 3.09 7.21 -5.65
C THR A 53 4.33 7.46 -4.81
N ALA A 54 5.51 7.40 -5.41
CA ALA A 54 6.76 7.84 -4.81
C ALA A 54 7.44 8.77 -5.82
N LEU A 55 7.80 9.99 -5.40
CA LEU A 55 8.47 10.99 -6.24
C LEU A 55 9.90 10.55 -6.61
#